data_AF-A0AAE0DV53-F1
#
_entry.id   AF-A0AAE0DV53-F1
#
_cell.length_a   1.000
_cell.length_b   1.000
_cell.length_c   1.000
_cell.angle_alpha   90.00
_cell.angle_beta   90.00
_cell.angle_gamma   90.00
#
_symmetry.space_group_name_H-M   'P 1'
#
loop_
_entity.id
_entity.type
_entity.pdbx_description
1 polymer ?
#
loop_
_entity_poly.entity_id
_entity_poly.type
_entity_poly.pdbx_seq_one_letter_code
_entity_poly.pdbx_strand_id
1 'polypeptide(L)'
;MLIDLKLSLVCLAETRVRIINKQNVIKSVFKEWDMLDNYNSHRLGRIWVGWDPRILKVSKICETDQIIHCHACLLDNNGTFRISFVYGSNDDRARKALWENMCANLYTGTPWIVLGDFNVARGVHDTIGGSSR
;
A
#
# COMPACT_ATOMS: atom_id res chain seq x y z
N MET A 1 -4.98 -1.97 -19.50
CA MET A 1 -5.65 -1.35 -18.34
C MET A 1 -4.67 -0.79 -17.30
N LEU A 2 -3.67 -1.53 -16.77
CA LEU A 2 -2.55 -0.90 -16.01
C LEU A 2 -1.30 -0.65 -16.87
N ILE A 3 -1.08 -1.49 -17.89
CA ILE A 3 0.08 -1.47 -18.79
C ILE A 3 0.16 -0.18 -19.64
N ASP A 4 -0.97 0.45 -19.90
CA ASP A 4 -1.06 1.65 -20.75
C ASP A 4 -0.68 2.93 -19.99
N LEU A 5 -0.66 2.88 -18.65
CA LEU A 5 -0.43 4.03 -17.77
C LEU A 5 1.06 4.31 -17.53
N LYS A 6 1.98 3.53 -18.13
CA LYS A 6 3.44 3.61 -17.94
C LYS A 6 3.85 3.70 -16.46
N LEU A 7 3.15 2.97 -15.60
CA LEU A 7 3.45 2.91 -14.17
C LEU A 7 4.67 2.00 -13.95
N SER A 8 5.43 2.26 -12.89
CA SER A 8 6.52 1.39 -12.42
C SER A 8 6.23 0.78 -11.04
N LEU A 9 5.23 1.32 -10.35
CA LEU A 9 4.78 0.91 -9.02
C LEU A 9 3.29 1.17 -8.91
N VAL A 10 2.56 0.24 -8.29
CA VAL A 10 1.14 0.40 -8.01
C VAL A 10 0.76 -0.30 -6.71
N CYS A 11 -0.22 0.27 -6.02
CA CYS A 11 -0.87 -0.33 -4.87
C CYS A 11 -2.36 -0.51 -5.17
N LEU A 12 -2.86 -1.73 -4.98
CA LEU A 12 -4.27 -2.06 -5.06
C LEU A 12 -4.78 -2.33 -3.64
N ALA A 13 -5.67 -1.45 -3.17
CA ALA A 13 -6.39 -1.63 -1.92
C ALA A 13 -7.75 -2.30 -2.19
N GLU A 14 -8.27 -2.98 -1.17
CA GLU A 14 -9.58 -3.65 -1.20
C GLU A 14 -9.76 -4.65 -2.36
N THR A 15 -8.74 -5.47 -2.61
CA THR A 15 -8.73 -6.43 -3.73
C THR A 15 -9.92 -7.40 -3.68
N ARG A 16 -10.42 -7.72 -2.47
CA ARG A 16 -11.49 -8.71 -2.21
C ARG A 16 -11.18 -10.09 -2.82
N VAL A 17 -9.90 -10.38 -3.11
CA VAL A 17 -9.46 -11.65 -3.69
C VAL A 17 -9.19 -12.64 -2.56
N ARG A 18 -9.76 -13.84 -2.66
CA ARG A 18 -9.41 -14.96 -1.76
C ARG A 18 -8.04 -15.51 -2.13
N ILE A 19 -7.26 -15.97 -1.15
CA ILE A 19 -5.89 -16.47 -1.38
C ILE A 19 -5.81 -17.58 -2.45
N ILE A 20 -6.84 -18.43 -2.57
CA ILE A 20 -6.92 -19.47 -3.60
C ILE A 20 -6.94 -18.91 -5.03
N ASN A 21 -7.45 -17.69 -5.22
CA ASN A 21 -7.54 -17.03 -6.51
C ASN A 21 -6.36 -16.09 -6.77
N LYS A 22 -5.53 -15.82 -5.76
CA LYS A 22 -4.43 -14.85 -5.78
C LYS A 22 -3.57 -15.01 -7.03
N GLN A 23 -3.06 -16.21 -7.28
CA GLN A 23 -2.13 -16.49 -8.38
C GLN A 23 -2.74 -16.20 -9.76
N ASN A 24 -4.02 -16.51 -9.95
CA ASN A 24 -4.71 -16.27 -11.22
C ASN A 24 -4.90 -14.78 -11.47
N VAL A 25 -5.28 -14.01 -10.45
CA VAL A 25 -5.47 -12.57 -10.57
C VAL A 25 -4.12 -11.86 -10.79
N ILE A 26 -3.07 -12.22 -10.05
CA ILE A 26 -1.75 -11.62 -10.22
C ILE A 26 -1.22 -11.83 -11.64
N LYS A 27 -1.30 -13.05 -12.18
CA LYS A 27 -0.83 -13.31 -13.55
C LYS A 27 -1.58 -12.47 -14.59
N SER A 28 -2.86 -12.22 -14.37
CA SER A 28 -3.67 -11.37 -15.25
C SER A 28 -3.33 -9.88 -15.15
N VAL A 29 -3.09 -9.39 -13.92
CA VAL A 29 -2.92 -7.96 -13.64
C VAL A 29 -1.47 -7.51 -13.80
N PHE A 30 -0.53 -8.29 -13.27
CA PHE A 30 0.87 -7.91 -13.05
C PHE A 30 1.85 -8.56 -14.02
N LYS A 31 1.47 -9.65 -14.71
CA LYS A 31 2.31 -10.35 -15.70
C LYS A 31 3.76 -10.60 -15.20
N GLU A 32 4.72 -9.79 -15.65
CA GLU A 32 6.16 -9.88 -15.33
C GLU A 32 6.58 -9.02 -14.14
N TRP A 33 5.64 -8.37 -13.46
CA TRP A 33 5.91 -7.55 -12.29
C TRP A 33 6.07 -8.41 -11.05
N ASP A 34 6.99 -7.99 -10.17
CA ASP A 34 7.10 -8.54 -8.83
C ASP A 34 6.00 -7.95 -7.94
N MET A 35 5.65 -8.68 -6.87
CA MET A 35 4.52 -8.29 -6.04
C MET A 35 4.64 -8.74 -4.57
N LEU A 36 4.03 -7.94 -3.69
CA LEU A 36 3.90 -8.11 -2.25
C LEU A 36 2.44 -7.93 -1.86
N ASP A 37 2.09 -8.46 -0.71
CA ASP A 37 0.75 -8.39 -0.13
C ASP A 37 0.82 -8.53 1.40
N ASN A 38 -0.33 -8.32 2.06
CA ASN A 38 -0.50 -8.50 3.49
C ASN A 38 -1.37 -9.70 3.90
N TYR A 39 -1.33 -10.82 3.15
CA TYR A 39 -2.12 -12.01 3.54
C TYR A 39 -1.71 -12.59 4.90
N ASN A 40 -0.49 -12.35 5.40
CA ASN A 40 -0.08 -12.81 6.73
C ASN A 40 -0.74 -12.00 7.85
N SER A 41 -1.15 -10.76 7.59
CA SER A 41 -1.88 -9.92 8.55
C SER A 41 -3.40 -9.88 8.31
N HIS A 42 -3.90 -10.24 7.12
CA HIS A 42 -5.33 -10.25 6.84
C HIS A 42 -5.75 -11.32 5.83
N ARG A 43 -6.78 -12.11 6.15
CA ARG A 43 -7.26 -13.26 5.35
C ARG A 43 -7.60 -12.96 3.87
N LEU A 44 -7.93 -11.70 3.57
CA LEU A 44 -8.27 -11.24 2.21
C LEU A 44 -7.11 -10.55 1.49
N GLY A 45 -5.95 -10.37 2.13
CA GLY A 45 -4.81 -9.67 1.52
C GLY A 45 -5.23 -8.33 0.93
N ARG A 46 -5.75 -7.42 1.77
CA ARG A 46 -6.45 -6.21 1.34
C ARG A 46 -5.54 -5.23 0.60
N ILE A 47 -4.22 -5.35 0.77
CA ILE A 47 -3.23 -4.47 0.15
C ILE A 47 -2.32 -5.33 -0.70
N TRP A 48 -2.30 -5.09 -2.01
CA TRP A 48 -1.34 -5.68 -2.95
C TRP A 48 -0.47 -4.58 -3.53
N VAL A 49 0.82 -4.82 -3.62
CA VAL A 49 1.81 -3.89 -4.16
C VAL A 49 2.52 -4.60 -5.31
N GLY A 50 2.44 -4.04 -6.50
CA GLY A 50 3.16 -4.55 -7.67
C GLY A 50 4.14 -3.51 -8.18
N TRP A 51 5.31 -3.95 -8.65
CA TRP A 51 6.29 -3.07 -9.27
C TRP A 51 7.01 -3.74 -10.44
N ASP A 52 7.52 -2.91 -11.37
CA ASP A 52 8.37 -3.39 -12.45
C ASP A 52 9.78 -3.67 -11.89
N PRO A 53 10.21 -4.95 -11.82
CA PRO A 53 11.51 -5.31 -11.24
C PRO A 53 12.71 -4.83 -12.07
N ARG A 54 12.46 -4.31 -13.29
CA ARG A 54 13.50 -3.70 -14.14
C ARG A 54 13.79 -2.25 -13.76
N ILE A 55 12.90 -1.62 -12.98
CA ILE A 55 12.99 -0.21 -12.59
C ILE A 55 13.21 -0.08 -11.08
N LEU A 56 12.50 -0.90 -10.29
CA LEU A 56 12.50 -0.82 -8.84
C LEU A 56 12.86 -2.16 -8.21
N LYS A 57 13.62 -2.09 -7.11
CA LYS A 57 13.73 -3.17 -6.13
C LYS A 57 12.97 -2.77 -4.88
N VAL A 58 11.93 -3.53 -4.53
CA VAL A 58 11.10 -3.29 -3.35
C VAL A 58 11.28 -4.43 -2.35
N SER A 59 11.52 -4.10 -1.08
CA SER A 59 11.59 -5.06 0.02
C SER A 59 10.64 -4.67 1.15
N LYS A 60 9.80 -5.62 1.56
CA LYS A 60 8.88 -5.44 2.69
C LYS A 60 9.67 -5.41 4.01
N ILE A 61 9.41 -4.40 4.82
CA ILE A 61 9.99 -4.23 6.16
C ILE A 61 9.08 -4.89 7.19
N CYS A 62 7.82 -4.49 7.19
CA CYS A 62 6.78 -5.01 8.07
C CYS A 62 5.40 -4.73 7.47
N GLU A 63 4.38 -5.39 8.00
CA GLU A 63 2.99 -5.21 7.60
C GLU A 63 2.04 -5.33 8.78
N THR A 64 0.84 -4.76 8.59
CA THR A 64 -0.35 -4.99 9.41
C THR A 64 -1.54 -5.24 8.47
N ASP A 65 -2.74 -5.34 9.04
CA ASP A 65 -3.98 -5.42 8.26
C ASP A 65 -4.31 -4.10 7.52
N GLN A 66 -3.71 -2.97 7.93
CA GLN A 66 -4.00 -1.62 7.43
C GLN A 66 -2.82 -0.94 6.70
N ILE A 67 -1.58 -1.45 6.82
CA ILE A 67 -0.40 -0.82 6.19
C ILE A 67 0.68 -1.84 5.82
N ILE A 68 1.38 -1.60 4.71
CA ILE A 68 2.64 -2.30 4.37
C ILE A 68 3.76 -1.26 4.27
N HIS A 69 4.82 -1.44 5.06
CA HIS A 69 6.03 -0.62 4.97
C HIS A 69 7.09 -1.31 4.11
N CYS A 70 7.69 -0.58 3.18
CA CYS A 70 8.73 -1.08 2.28
C CYS A 70 9.92 -0.13 2.20
N HIS A 71 11.08 -0.71 1.88
CA HIS A 71 12.20 0.00 1.28
C HIS A 71 12.10 -0.16 -0.24
N ALA A 72 12.28 0.93 -0.98
CA ALA A 72 12.35 0.91 -2.44
C ALA A 72 13.67 1.53 -2.91
N CYS A 73 14.25 0.92 -3.95
CA CYS A 73 15.48 1.38 -4.59
C CYS A 73 15.25 1.46 -6.10
N LEU A 74 15.55 2.62 -6.70
CA LEU A 74 15.62 2.80 -8.14
C LEU A 74 16.90 2.18 -8.67
N LEU A 75 16.78 1.33 -9.70
CA LEU A 75 17.91 0.57 -10.23
C LEU A 75 18.84 1.37 -11.14
N ASP A 76 18.38 2.50 -11.67
CA ASP A 76 19.14 3.34 -12.60
C ASP A 76 20.17 4.25 -11.91
N ASN A 77 19.85 4.76 -10.72
CA ASN A 77 20.67 5.73 -10.00
C ASN A 77 20.90 5.38 -8.52
N ASN A 78 20.49 4.19 -8.08
CA ASN A 78 20.55 3.74 -6.68
C ASN A 78 19.84 4.69 -5.68
N GLY A 79 18.88 5.49 -6.16
CA GLY A 79 18.04 6.33 -5.32
C GLY A 79 17.17 5.48 -4.41
N THR A 80 17.28 5.67 -3.09
CA THR A 80 16.53 4.90 -2.10
C THR A 80 15.51 5.75 -1.37
N PHE A 81 14.36 5.15 -1.08
CA PHE A 81 13.30 5.78 -0.31
C PHE A 81 12.52 4.73 0.48
N ARG A 82 11.85 5.18 1.53
CA ARG A 82 10.84 4.40 2.24
C ARG A 82 9.49 4.69 1.61
N ILE A 83 8.65 3.67 1.54
CA ILE A 83 7.28 3.82 1.06
C ILE A 83 6.33 3.02 1.93
N SER A 84 5.14 3.57 2.18
CA SER A 84 4.13 2.92 3.01
C SER A 84 2.79 2.98 2.31
N PHE A 85 2.21 1.80 2.13
CA PHE A 85 0.96 1.59 1.40
C PHE A 85 -0.15 1.39 2.42
N VAL A 86 -1.09 2.34 2.46
CA VAL A 86 -2.12 2.41 3.50
C VAL A 86 -3.48 2.01 2.95
N TYR A 87 -4.18 1.19 3.71
CA TYR A 87 -5.60 1.00 3.60
C TYR A 87 -6.23 1.00 5.01
N GLY A 88 -6.57 2.18 5.48
CA GLY A 88 -7.07 2.42 6.83
C GLY A 88 -8.45 1.81 7.07
N SER A 89 -8.76 1.46 8.31
CA SER A 89 -10.10 1.02 8.71
C SER A 89 -11.09 2.18 8.65
N ASN A 90 -12.36 1.88 8.32
CA ASN A 90 -13.47 2.82 8.51
C ASN A 90 -13.82 3.00 10.00
N ASP A 91 -13.46 2.03 10.84
CA ASP A 91 -13.61 2.13 12.29
C ASP A 91 -12.49 3.00 12.88
N ASP A 92 -12.88 4.10 13.53
CA ASP A 92 -11.95 5.08 14.08
C ASP A 92 -11.03 4.50 15.17
N ARG A 93 -11.55 3.58 16.00
CA ARG A 93 -10.75 2.96 17.07
C ARG A 93 -9.68 2.05 16.48
N ALA A 94 -10.03 1.23 15.48
CA ALA A 94 -9.07 0.40 14.75
C ALA A 94 -8.04 1.26 13.99
N ARG A 95 -8.46 2.40 13.44
CA ARG A 95 -7.58 3.32 12.73
C ARG A 95 -6.57 4.01 13.65
N LYS A 96 -6.83 4.13 14.95
CA LYS A 96 -5.82 4.61 15.91
C LYS A 96 -4.53 3.80 15.87
N ALA A 97 -4.65 2.47 15.74
CA ALA A 97 -3.49 1.57 15.65
C ALA A 97 -2.66 1.81 14.38
N LEU A 98 -3.29 2.23 13.26
CA LEU A 98 -2.58 2.64 12.05
C LEU A 98 -1.70 3.87 12.33
N TRP A 99 -2.23 4.88 13.03
CA TRP A 99 -1.48 6.10 13.36
C TRP A 99 -0.31 5.82 14.30
N GLU A 100 -0.54 5.03 15.35
CA GLU A 100 0.51 4.61 16.28
C GLU A 100 1.63 3.84 15.54
N ASN A 101 1.25 2.95 14.63
CA ASN A 101 2.20 2.21 13.81
C ASN A 101 3.02 3.13 12.89
N MET A 102 2.39 4.12 12.25
CA MET A 102 3.08 5.12 11.43
C MET A 102 4.05 5.98 12.26
N CYS A 103 3.63 6.42 13.46
CA CYS A 103 4.50 7.19 14.35
C CYS A 103 5.71 6.36 14.81
N ALA A 104 5.51 5.09 15.13
CA ALA A 104 6.60 4.18 15.50
C ALA A 104 7.58 3.91 14.34
N ASN A 105 7.11 4.05 13.09
CA ASN A 105 7.89 3.88 11.87
C ASN A 105 8.23 5.22 11.18
N LEU A 106 8.24 6.33 11.91
CA LEU A 106 8.70 7.63 11.41
C LEU A 106 10.18 7.53 11.01
N TYR A 107 10.44 7.56 9.70
CA TYR A 107 11.80 7.49 9.17
C TYR A 107 12.43 8.88 9.13
N THR A 108 13.41 9.11 10.01
CA THR A 108 14.27 10.31 9.95
C THR A 108 15.49 10.01 9.06
N GLY A 109 15.85 10.93 8.17
CA GLY A 109 17.06 10.82 7.32
C GLY A 109 16.93 10.00 6.03
N THR A 110 15.74 9.52 5.66
CA THR A 110 15.49 8.90 4.34
C THR A 110 14.17 9.44 3.79
N PRO A 111 14.06 9.80 2.50
CA PRO A 111 12.79 10.21 1.92
C PRO A 111 11.71 9.16 2.17
N TRP A 112 10.53 9.60 2.64
CA TRP A 112 9.43 8.71 2.98
C TRP A 112 8.15 9.13 2.26
N ILE A 113 7.61 8.20 1.48
CA ILE A 113 6.34 8.36 0.78
C ILE A 113 5.27 7.56 1.54
N VAL A 114 4.16 8.20 1.87
CA VAL A 114 2.98 7.52 2.41
C VAL A 114 1.82 7.73 1.44
N LEU A 115 1.22 6.65 0.97
CA LEU A 115 0.15 6.72 -0.02
C LEU A 115 -0.88 5.61 0.19
N GLY A 116 -2.10 5.87 -0.28
CA GLY A 116 -3.20 4.92 -0.20
C GLY A 116 -4.47 5.60 0.28
N ASP A 117 -5.40 4.79 0.78
CA ASP A 117 -6.69 5.24 1.28
C ASP A 117 -6.70 5.15 2.80
N PHE A 118 -6.75 6.31 3.45
CA PHE A 118 -6.75 6.41 4.90
C PHE A 118 -8.15 6.27 5.52
N ASN A 119 -9.21 6.22 4.69
CA ASN A 119 -10.61 6.23 5.12
C ASN A 119 -10.92 7.35 6.13
N VAL A 120 -10.33 8.53 5.92
CA VAL A 120 -10.56 9.72 6.73
C VAL A 120 -10.53 10.96 5.86
N ALA A 121 -11.48 11.86 6.07
CA ALA A 121 -11.46 13.18 5.50
C ALA A 121 -10.47 14.07 6.28
N ARG A 122 -9.62 14.81 5.58
CA ARG A 122 -8.64 15.70 6.23
C ARG A 122 -9.31 16.97 6.77
N GLY A 123 -10.36 17.43 6.10
CA GLY A 123 -11.18 18.53 6.58
C GLY A 123 -12.62 18.45 6.10
N VAL A 124 -13.45 19.37 6.59
CA VAL A 124 -14.89 19.44 6.26
C VAL A 124 -15.13 19.68 4.76
N HIS A 125 -14.17 20.27 4.05
CA HIS A 125 -14.25 20.45 2.59
C HIS A 125 -14.08 19.16 1.79
N ASP A 126 -13.54 18.10 2.41
CA ASP A 126 -13.38 16.79 1.80
C ASP A 126 -14.62 15.90 2.02
N THR A 127 -15.64 16.38 2.75
CA THR A 127 -16.89 15.67 2.99
C THR A 127 -18.07 16.36 2.31
N ILE A 128 -18.71 15.66 1.38
CA ILE A 128 -20.03 16.04 0.87
C ILE A 128 -21.04 15.13 1.58
N GLY A 129 -21.67 15.63 2.65
CA GLY A 129 -22.80 14.94 3.30
C GLY A 129 -22.54 14.27 4.65
N GLY A 130 -21.42 14.54 5.32
CA GLY A 130 -21.20 14.06 6.70
C GLY A 130 -22.02 14.88 7.71
N SER A 131 -23.14 14.35 8.18
CA SER A 131 -23.83 14.92 9.36
C SER A 131 -22.93 14.75 10.58
N SER A 132 -22.63 15.85 11.26
CA SER A 132 -22.09 15.82 12.61
C SER A 132 -22.99 14.95 13.48
N ARG A 133 -22.44 13.92 14.12
CA ARG A 133 -23.03 13.24 15.26
C ARG A 133 -22.07 13.34 16.42
#